data_AF-A0AAE4MLL5-F1
#
_entry.id   AF-A0AAE4MLL5-F1
#
_cell.length_a   1.000
_cell.length_b   1.000
_cell.length_c   1.000
_cell.angle_alpha   90.00
_cell.angle_beta   90.00
_cell.angle_gamma   90.00
#
_symmetry.space_group_name_H-M   'P 1'
#
loop_
_entity.id
_entity.type
_entity.pdbx_description
1 polymer ?
#
loop_
_entity_poly.entity_id
_entity_poly.type
_entity_poly.pdbx_seq_one_letter_code
_entity_poly.pdbx_strand_id
1 'polypeptide(L)'
;MEIITFIQNYKEAFGESAELPVAFWYSNTPVAQTEKITGCFFKEMRNVRDGKPAGLNAENISCPGGKFYTGFTEMPPFVPNFVSGKEKYKETPELVIDFLNQLDVQRARKKYLNLARVDQVERFDDVEGIIFFATPDMLSGLASWAYFDNNSDGAVTSKFGAGCSSVIAEAVAENNRNGRRTFIGLFDPSVRPHIEKNVLSFTIPMSRFKEMYGTMRNCCLIGTADWDKMRDRINKV
;
A
#
# COMPACT_ATOMS: atom_id res chain seq x y z
N MET A 1 6.02 -19.06 -2.69
CA MET A 1 6.66 -17.99 -1.90
C MET A 1 6.21 -18.21 -0.46
N GLU A 2 7.11 -18.63 0.41
CA GLU A 2 6.78 -18.96 1.80
C GLU A 2 6.74 -17.70 2.67
N ILE A 3 5.64 -17.52 3.43
CA ILE A 3 5.42 -16.36 4.30
C ILE A 3 6.42 -16.32 5.45
N ILE A 4 6.68 -17.46 6.09
CA ILE A 4 7.63 -17.57 7.20
C ILE A 4 9.02 -17.14 6.73
N THR A 5 9.46 -17.60 5.55
CA THR A 5 10.75 -17.21 4.98
C THR A 5 10.81 -15.72 4.66
N PHE A 6 9.72 -15.13 4.14
CA PHE A 6 9.67 -13.68 3.93
C PHE A 6 9.82 -12.91 5.24
N ILE A 7 9.07 -13.30 6.27
CA ILE A 7 9.11 -12.66 7.59
C ILE A 7 10.52 -12.74 8.17
N GLN A 8 11.16 -13.91 8.12
CA GLN A 8 12.53 -14.10 8.60
C GLN A 8 13.53 -13.19 7.87
N ASN A 9 13.51 -13.19 6.52
CA ASN A 9 14.38 -12.32 5.74
C ASN A 9 14.11 -10.84 5.99
N TYR A 10 12.84 -10.45 6.14
CA TYR A 10 12.45 -9.07 6.43
C TYR A 10 12.95 -8.62 7.81
N LYS A 11 12.84 -9.48 8.83
CA LYS A 11 13.34 -9.22 10.18
C LYS A 11 14.87 -9.20 10.24
N GLU A 12 15.55 -10.05 9.48
CA GLU A 12 17.01 -9.98 9.31
C GLU A 12 17.45 -8.65 8.68
N ALA A 13 16.73 -8.21 7.65
CA ALA A 13 17.00 -6.98 6.91
C ALA A 13 16.72 -5.71 7.73
N PHE A 14 15.53 -5.58 8.30
CA PHE A 14 15.06 -4.34 8.94
C PHE A 14 15.14 -4.36 10.47
N GLY A 15 15.38 -5.54 11.06
CA GLY A 15 15.48 -5.77 12.50
C GLY A 15 14.18 -6.23 13.16
N GLU A 16 14.30 -6.76 14.38
CA GLU A 16 13.17 -7.35 15.11
C GLU A 16 12.08 -6.34 15.47
N SER A 17 12.44 -5.08 15.67
CA SER A 17 11.48 -4.01 15.96
C SER A 17 10.71 -3.53 14.73
N ALA A 18 11.16 -3.87 13.52
CA ALA A 18 10.51 -3.43 12.29
C ALA A 18 9.11 -4.02 12.17
N GLU A 19 8.12 -3.16 12.00
CA GLU A 19 6.73 -3.57 11.88
C GLU A 19 6.53 -4.45 10.63
N LEU A 20 5.76 -5.54 10.77
CA LEU A 20 5.43 -6.41 9.64
C LEU A 20 4.44 -5.70 8.70
N PRO A 21 4.58 -5.88 7.37
CA PRO A 21 3.68 -5.25 6.43
C PRO A 21 2.28 -5.89 6.43
N VAL A 22 1.35 -5.19 5.78
CA VAL A 22 -0.05 -5.62 5.59
C VAL A 22 -0.24 -6.13 4.17
N ALA A 23 -0.77 -7.33 4.01
CA ALA A 23 -1.25 -7.82 2.72
C ALA A 23 -2.71 -7.40 2.50
N PHE A 24 -3.09 -7.19 1.25
CA PHE A 24 -4.49 -7.03 0.87
C PHE A 24 -4.87 -7.88 -0.34
N TRP A 25 -6.13 -8.30 -0.38
CA TRP A 25 -6.67 -9.12 -1.46
C TRP A 25 -8.18 -8.96 -1.59
N TYR A 26 -8.71 -9.30 -2.77
CA TYR A 26 -10.16 -9.36 -2.99
C TYR A 26 -10.70 -10.78 -2.80
N SER A 27 -11.86 -10.91 -2.17
CA SER A 27 -12.55 -12.19 -1.90
C SER A 27 -14.08 -12.02 -1.90
N ASN A 28 -14.82 -13.14 -1.96
CA ASN A 28 -16.28 -13.14 -1.75
C ASN A 28 -16.67 -13.26 -0.27
N THR A 29 -15.72 -13.56 0.60
CA THR A 29 -15.89 -13.74 2.04
C THR A 29 -14.94 -12.84 2.82
N PRO A 30 -15.40 -12.13 3.86
CA PRO A 30 -14.51 -11.31 4.65
C PRO A 30 -13.54 -12.18 5.45
N VAL A 31 -12.30 -11.73 5.62
CA VAL A 31 -11.33 -12.35 6.54
C VAL A 31 -11.75 -12.13 8.00
N ALA A 32 -12.45 -11.04 8.28
CA ALA A 32 -13.01 -10.70 9.58
C ALA A 32 -14.21 -9.77 9.42
N GLN A 33 -15.11 -9.79 10.40
CA GLN A 33 -16.22 -8.85 10.46
C GLN A 33 -15.71 -7.48 10.88
N THR A 34 -15.91 -6.47 10.04
CA THR A 34 -15.49 -5.09 10.31
C THR A 34 -16.72 -4.18 10.36
N GLU A 35 -16.84 -3.42 11.45
CA GLU A 35 -17.90 -2.43 11.64
C GLU A 35 -17.83 -1.32 10.59
N LYS A 36 -18.91 -0.55 10.45
CA LYS A 36 -18.96 0.58 9.52
C LYS A 36 -17.99 1.68 9.95
N ILE A 37 -17.03 1.98 9.08
CA ILE A 37 -16.02 3.00 9.33
C ILE A 37 -16.53 4.35 8.82
N THR A 38 -16.71 5.30 9.73
CA THR A 38 -17.12 6.67 9.40
C THR A 38 -15.91 7.52 8.98
N GLY A 39 -15.96 8.13 7.80
CA GLY A 39 -14.84 8.84 7.18
C GLY A 39 -13.83 7.90 6.53
N CYS A 40 -12.54 8.26 6.60
CA CYS A 40 -11.45 7.50 5.97
C CYS A 40 -11.28 6.12 6.62
N PHE A 41 -11.23 5.05 5.80
CA PHE A 41 -11.02 3.69 6.32
C PHE A 41 -9.60 3.45 6.84
N PHE A 42 -8.65 4.36 6.59
CA PHE A 42 -7.30 4.26 7.17
C PHE A 42 -7.28 4.30 8.70
N LYS A 43 -8.38 4.74 9.34
CA LYS A 43 -8.60 4.58 10.78
C LYS A 43 -8.48 3.12 11.24
N GLU A 44 -8.83 2.17 10.39
CA GLU A 44 -8.75 0.74 10.68
C GLU A 44 -7.33 0.18 10.53
N MET A 45 -6.44 0.87 9.80
CA MET A 45 -5.12 0.32 9.52
C MET A 45 -4.27 0.14 10.79
N ARG A 46 -4.50 0.93 11.85
CA ARG A 46 -3.84 0.67 13.14
C ARG A 46 -4.22 -0.69 13.71
N ASN A 47 -5.50 -1.05 13.71
CA ASN A 47 -5.96 -2.37 14.17
C ASN A 47 -5.36 -3.49 13.31
N VAL A 48 -5.33 -3.33 11.98
CA VAL A 48 -4.73 -4.30 11.07
C VAL A 48 -3.24 -4.49 11.35
N ARG A 49 -2.51 -3.40 11.54
CA ARG A 49 -1.08 -3.38 11.92
C ARG A 49 -0.82 -4.02 13.29
N ASP A 50 -1.76 -3.88 14.22
CA ASP A 50 -1.74 -4.54 15.53
C ASP A 50 -2.15 -6.02 15.45
N GLY A 51 -2.44 -6.53 14.25
CA GLY A 51 -2.78 -7.93 14.04
C GLY A 51 -4.27 -8.24 14.17
N LYS A 52 -5.16 -7.29 13.95
CA LYS A 52 -6.61 -7.54 13.83
C LYS A 52 -7.04 -7.39 12.36
N PRO A 53 -7.28 -8.50 11.63
CA PRO A 53 -7.59 -8.42 10.22
C PRO A 53 -8.93 -7.71 9.98
N ALA A 54 -9.11 -7.15 8.78
CA ALA A 54 -10.31 -6.40 8.42
C ALA A 54 -10.87 -6.83 7.06
N GLY A 55 -12.20 -6.98 6.97
CA GLY A 55 -12.94 -7.22 5.74
C GLY A 55 -13.75 -6.00 5.35
N LEU A 56 -13.29 -5.25 4.35
CA LEU A 56 -13.93 -4.01 3.88
C LEU A 56 -14.79 -4.25 2.65
N ASN A 57 -15.93 -3.57 2.53
CA ASN A 57 -16.81 -3.62 1.38
C ASN A 57 -17.51 -2.26 1.13
N ALA A 58 -18.40 -2.21 0.14
CA ALA A 58 -19.14 -1.01 -0.22
C ALA A 58 -20.07 -0.48 0.89
N GLU A 59 -20.48 -1.33 1.84
CA GLU A 59 -21.46 -1.03 2.89
C GLU A 59 -20.79 -0.48 4.15
N ASN A 60 -19.62 -1.02 4.51
CA ASN A 60 -18.89 -0.62 5.72
C ASN A 60 -17.85 0.49 5.49
N ILE A 61 -17.40 0.72 4.25
CA ILE A 61 -16.66 1.95 3.90
C ILE A 61 -17.67 3.10 3.78
N SER A 62 -17.43 4.25 4.41
CA SER A 62 -18.27 5.44 4.20
C SER A 62 -17.62 6.51 3.32
N CYS A 63 -16.29 6.61 3.30
CA CYS A 63 -15.57 7.57 2.45
C CYS A 63 -15.86 7.28 0.96
N PRO A 64 -16.40 8.25 0.18
CA PRO A 64 -16.67 8.04 -1.24
C PRO A 64 -15.41 7.70 -2.05
N GLY A 65 -14.29 8.40 -1.78
CA GLY A 65 -12.99 8.07 -2.38
C GLY A 65 -12.53 6.67 -1.97
N GLY A 66 -12.76 6.27 -0.71
CA GLY A 66 -12.49 4.92 -0.23
C GLY A 66 -13.22 3.87 -1.07
N LYS A 67 -14.53 4.02 -1.29
CA LYS A 67 -15.32 3.09 -2.11
C LYS A 67 -14.89 3.06 -3.58
N PHE A 68 -14.54 4.22 -4.12
CA PHE A 68 -14.11 4.33 -5.52
C PHE A 68 -12.74 3.67 -5.73
N TYR A 69 -11.71 4.06 -4.97
CA TYR A 69 -10.34 3.56 -5.16
C TYR A 69 -10.16 2.09 -4.75
N THR A 70 -11.10 1.51 -4.00
CA THR A 70 -11.16 0.04 -3.81
C THR A 70 -11.97 -0.68 -4.90
N GLY A 71 -12.46 0.03 -5.92
CA GLY A 71 -13.20 -0.54 -7.04
C GLY A 71 -14.65 -0.92 -6.70
N PHE A 72 -15.20 -0.52 -5.56
CA PHE A 72 -16.56 -0.89 -5.14
C PHE A 72 -17.66 0.02 -5.67
N THR A 73 -17.37 1.29 -5.96
CA THR A 73 -18.34 2.21 -6.61
C THR A 73 -17.70 3.00 -7.74
N GLU A 74 -18.50 3.51 -8.66
CA GLU A 74 -18.03 4.49 -9.64
C GLU A 74 -17.62 5.79 -8.96
N MET A 75 -16.88 6.63 -9.68
CA MET A 75 -16.47 7.93 -9.15
C MET A 75 -17.72 8.81 -8.99
N PRO A 76 -17.98 9.37 -7.80
CA PRO A 76 -19.08 10.32 -7.67
C PRO A 76 -18.84 11.57 -8.54
N PRO A 77 -19.84 12.05 -9.31
CA PRO A 77 -19.66 13.16 -10.26
C PRO A 77 -19.17 14.47 -9.64
N PHE A 78 -19.37 14.68 -8.34
CA PHE A 78 -18.94 15.90 -7.65
C PHE A 78 -17.44 15.93 -7.32
N VAL A 79 -16.73 14.79 -7.39
CA VAL A 79 -15.34 14.68 -6.92
C VAL A 79 -14.37 15.61 -7.63
N PRO A 80 -14.36 15.75 -8.98
CA PRO A 80 -13.44 16.66 -9.65
C PRO A 80 -13.55 18.11 -9.16
N ASN A 81 -14.78 18.61 -8.99
CA ASN A 81 -15.04 19.96 -8.47
C ASN A 81 -14.67 20.10 -6.99
N PHE A 82 -14.89 19.05 -6.20
CA PHE A 82 -14.53 19.05 -4.78
C PHE A 82 -13.03 19.10 -4.57
N VAL A 83 -12.28 18.23 -5.26
CA VAL A 83 -10.82 18.12 -5.16
C VAL A 83 -10.11 19.40 -5.62
N SER A 84 -10.62 20.05 -6.66
CA SER A 84 -10.02 21.29 -7.20
C SER A 84 -10.52 22.56 -6.50
N GLY A 85 -11.83 22.69 -6.31
CA GLY A 85 -12.42 23.91 -5.75
C GLY A 85 -12.33 23.99 -4.23
N LYS A 86 -12.65 22.91 -3.52
CA LYS A 86 -12.73 22.89 -2.05
C LYS A 86 -11.42 22.44 -1.41
N GLU A 87 -10.85 21.32 -1.84
CA GLU A 87 -9.61 20.80 -1.27
C GLU A 87 -8.36 21.45 -1.86
N LYS A 88 -8.46 21.97 -3.10
CA LYS A 88 -7.37 22.63 -3.83
C LYS A 88 -6.13 21.74 -3.99
N TYR A 89 -6.32 20.44 -4.16
CA TYR A 89 -5.23 19.51 -4.44
C TYR A 89 -4.81 19.50 -5.92
N LYS A 90 -5.71 19.96 -6.81
CA LYS A 90 -5.46 20.21 -8.22
C LYS A 90 -6.03 21.57 -8.60
N GLU A 91 -5.43 22.21 -9.59
CA GLU A 91 -5.86 23.55 -10.01
C GLU A 91 -7.26 23.53 -10.64
N THR A 92 -7.56 22.52 -11.46
CA THR A 92 -8.85 22.43 -12.18
C THR A 92 -9.47 21.04 -12.07
N PRO A 93 -10.81 20.92 -12.24
CA PRO A 93 -11.49 19.62 -12.32
C PRO A 93 -10.95 18.71 -13.43
N GLU A 94 -10.53 19.26 -14.56
CA GLU A 94 -10.00 18.51 -15.71
C GLU A 94 -8.70 17.79 -15.34
N LEU A 95 -7.80 18.43 -14.60
CA LEU A 95 -6.58 17.78 -14.10
C LEU A 95 -6.87 16.60 -13.15
N VAL A 96 -8.01 16.63 -12.44
CA VAL A 96 -8.47 15.51 -11.62
C VAL A 96 -8.98 14.38 -12.53
N ILE A 97 -9.79 14.71 -13.54
CA ILE A 97 -10.34 13.74 -14.50
C ILE A 97 -9.21 13.05 -15.28
N ASP A 98 -8.24 13.79 -15.78
CA ASP A 98 -7.09 13.25 -16.51
C ASP A 98 -6.30 12.25 -15.66
N PHE A 99 -6.05 12.59 -14.39
CA PHE A 99 -5.42 11.67 -13.44
C PHE A 99 -6.23 10.38 -13.26
N LEU A 100 -7.54 10.49 -13.07
CA LEU A 100 -8.41 9.33 -12.86
C LEU A 100 -8.46 8.43 -14.09
N ASN A 101 -8.50 9.02 -15.28
CA ASN A 101 -8.46 8.29 -16.55
C ASN A 101 -7.13 7.55 -16.74
N GLN A 102 -6.00 8.16 -16.35
CA GLN A 102 -4.68 7.50 -16.42
C GLN A 102 -4.54 6.34 -15.41
N LEU A 103 -5.10 6.53 -14.22
CA LEU A 103 -5.12 5.50 -13.17
C LEU A 103 -5.97 4.29 -13.59
N ASP A 104 -7.08 4.53 -14.30
CA ASP A 104 -7.96 3.49 -14.83
C ASP A 104 -8.42 2.51 -13.72
N VAL A 105 -9.11 3.07 -12.72
CA VAL A 105 -9.57 2.32 -11.54
C VAL A 105 -10.56 1.23 -11.95
N GLN A 106 -10.12 -0.02 -11.83
CA GLN A 106 -10.95 -1.17 -12.19
C GLN A 106 -12.05 -1.45 -11.16
N ARG A 107 -13.20 -1.91 -11.66
CA ARG A 107 -14.29 -2.39 -10.80
C ARG A 107 -13.86 -3.70 -10.12
N ALA A 108 -14.00 -3.75 -8.80
CA ALA A 108 -13.76 -4.97 -8.04
C ALA A 108 -14.78 -6.04 -8.46
N ARG A 109 -14.29 -7.24 -8.79
CA ARG A 109 -15.14 -8.38 -9.16
C ARG A 109 -15.67 -9.16 -7.96
N LYS A 110 -15.07 -8.94 -6.79
CA LYS A 110 -15.37 -9.65 -5.55
C LYS A 110 -15.88 -8.67 -4.49
N LYS A 111 -16.61 -9.18 -3.51
CA LYS A 111 -17.39 -8.36 -2.56
C LYS A 111 -16.57 -7.66 -1.48
N TYR A 112 -15.43 -8.24 -1.12
CA TYR A 112 -14.61 -7.77 0.00
C TYR A 112 -13.19 -7.46 -0.45
N LEU A 113 -12.62 -6.44 0.17
CA LEU A 113 -11.20 -6.14 0.23
C LEU A 113 -10.75 -6.52 1.63
N ASN A 114 -10.00 -7.60 1.73
CA ASN A 114 -9.45 -8.09 2.97
C ASN A 114 -8.07 -7.48 3.20
N LEU A 115 -7.78 -7.20 4.46
CA LEU A 115 -6.53 -6.64 4.95
C LEU A 115 -6.08 -7.47 6.15
N ALA A 116 -4.85 -7.96 6.13
CA ALA A 116 -4.26 -8.67 7.25
C ALA A 116 -2.75 -8.43 7.29
N ARG A 117 -2.19 -8.35 8.49
CA ARG A 117 -0.73 -8.37 8.65
C ARG A 117 -0.18 -9.71 8.13
N VAL A 118 0.99 -9.69 7.50
CA VAL A 118 1.49 -10.86 6.74
C VAL A 118 1.64 -12.14 7.56
N ASP A 119 1.81 -12.07 8.88
CA ASP A 119 1.85 -13.21 9.79
C ASP A 119 0.49 -13.91 10.00
N GLN A 120 -0.61 -13.30 9.53
CA GLN A 120 -1.97 -13.87 9.57
C GLN A 120 -2.50 -14.28 8.21
N VAL A 121 -1.65 -14.22 7.18
CA VAL A 121 -1.97 -14.69 5.85
C VAL A 121 -1.47 -16.12 5.72
N GLU A 122 -2.26 -17.00 5.11
CA GLU A 122 -1.86 -18.40 4.91
C GLU A 122 -0.91 -18.56 3.71
N ARG A 123 -1.15 -17.81 2.62
CA ARG A 123 -0.42 -17.90 1.36
C ARG A 123 -0.50 -16.59 0.57
N PHE A 124 0.50 -16.33 -0.27
CA PHE A 124 0.52 -15.13 -1.13
C PHE A 124 -0.26 -15.27 -2.46
N ASP A 125 -0.80 -16.45 -2.78
CA ASP A 125 -1.35 -16.76 -4.11
C ASP A 125 -2.45 -15.79 -4.59
N ASP A 126 -3.33 -15.37 -3.68
CA ASP A 126 -4.46 -14.46 -3.96
C ASP A 126 -4.18 -12.99 -3.58
N VAL A 127 -2.97 -12.69 -3.09
CA VAL A 127 -2.63 -11.34 -2.61
C VAL A 127 -2.46 -10.38 -3.79
N GLU A 128 -3.09 -9.22 -3.69
CA GLU A 128 -2.97 -8.16 -4.70
C GLU A 128 -1.74 -7.28 -4.45
N GLY A 129 -1.43 -7.01 -3.18
CA GLY A 129 -0.25 -6.23 -2.85
C GLY A 129 0.08 -6.28 -1.37
N ILE A 130 1.28 -5.78 -1.07
CA ILE A 130 1.83 -5.70 0.28
C ILE A 130 2.15 -4.24 0.57
N ILE A 131 1.68 -3.77 1.73
CA ILE A 131 1.71 -2.39 2.18
C ILE A 131 2.64 -2.32 3.39
N PHE A 132 3.74 -1.61 3.24
CA PHE A 132 4.66 -1.31 4.32
C PHE A 132 4.34 0.06 4.89
N PHE A 133 4.22 0.17 6.21
CA PHE A 133 4.18 1.45 6.92
C PHE A 133 5.58 1.75 7.41
N ALA A 134 6.23 2.73 6.78
CA ALA A 134 7.68 2.87 6.84
C ALA A 134 8.09 4.30 7.21
N THR A 135 9.08 4.40 8.09
CA THR A 135 9.86 5.61 8.33
C THR A 135 10.78 5.91 7.14
N PRO A 136 11.36 7.12 7.01
CA PRO A 136 12.32 7.42 5.96
C PRO A 136 13.48 6.40 5.86
N ASP A 137 13.94 5.88 7.00
CA ASP A 137 15.01 4.88 7.04
C ASP A 137 14.58 3.55 6.44
N MET A 138 13.38 3.06 6.81
CA MET A 138 12.81 1.86 6.22
C MET A 138 12.52 2.06 4.72
N LEU A 139 12.01 3.22 4.32
CA LEU A 139 11.78 3.55 2.91
C LEU A 139 13.07 3.50 2.09
N SER A 140 14.21 3.92 2.64
CA SER A 140 15.49 3.85 1.94
C SER A 140 15.88 2.41 1.59
N GLY A 141 15.61 1.45 2.49
CA GLY A 141 15.84 0.03 2.24
C GLY A 141 14.85 -0.57 1.25
N LEU A 142 13.56 -0.28 1.42
CA LEU A 142 12.51 -0.75 0.51
C LEU A 142 12.73 -0.25 -0.92
N ALA A 143 13.15 1.01 -1.08
CA ALA A 143 13.51 1.57 -2.36
C ALA A 143 14.76 0.89 -2.95
N SER A 144 15.81 0.72 -2.14
CA SER A 144 17.04 0.03 -2.59
C SER A 144 16.78 -1.40 -3.05
N TRP A 145 15.91 -2.12 -2.34
CA TRP A 145 15.44 -3.45 -2.75
C TRP A 145 14.66 -3.41 -4.06
N ALA A 146 13.78 -2.42 -4.25
CA ALA A 146 13.02 -2.26 -5.48
C ALA A 146 13.91 -1.91 -6.70
N TYR A 147 14.99 -1.15 -6.51
CA TYR A 147 15.93 -0.77 -7.56
C TYR A 147 16.91 -1.88 -7.96
N PHE A 148 17.19 -2.84 -7.06
CA PHE A 148 18.25 -3.83 -7.22
C PHE A 148 18.26 -4.56 -8.58
N ASP A 149 17.09 -4.93 -9.09
CA ASP A 149 16.90 -5.61 -10.37
C ASP A 149 16.04 -4.81 -11.37
N ASN A 150 15.87 -3.50 -11.14
CA ASN A 150 15.02 -2.65 -11.97
C ASN A 150 15.59 -1.23 -12.15
N ASN A 151 16.18 -0.97 -13.33
CA ASN A 151 16.73 0.33 -13.73
C ASN A 151 15.68 1.31 -14.30
N SER A 152 14.38 0.99 -14.24
CA SER A 152 13.33 1.90 -14.70
C SER A 152 13.30 3.17 -13.85
N ASP A 153 13.21 4.35 -14.47
CA ASP A 153 13.00 5.61 -13.76
C ASP A 153 11.74 5.60 -12.87
N GLY A 154 10.77 4.75 -13.21
CA GLY A 154 9.54 4.55 -12.44
C GLY A 154 9.58 3.43 -11.42
N ALA A 155 10.73 2.76 -11.20
CA ALA A 155 10.83 1.58 -10.34
C ALA A 155 10.23 1.82 -8.94
N VAL A 156 10.44 3.03 -8.39
CA VAL A 156 9.74 3.54 -7.20
C VAL A 156 9.08 4.86 -7.59
N THR A 157 7.75 4.91 -7.56
CA THR A 157 6.99 6.09 -7.99
C THR A 157 6.20 6.68 -6.82
N SER A 158 6.09 8.00 -6.75
CA SER A 158 5.02 8.66 -5.99
C SER A 158 4.10 9.39 -6.94
N LYS A 159 2.79 9.16 -6.81
CA LYS A 159 1.77 9.75 -7.66
C LYS A 159 0.82 10.60 -6.81
N PHE A 160 0.23 11.59 -7.47
CA PHE A 160 -0.95 12.26 -6.93
C PHE A 160 -2.06 11.25 -6.62
N GLY A 161 -2.87 11.51 -5.61
CA GLY A 161 -4.04 10.69 -5.30
C GLY A 161 -4.30 10.61 -3.80
N ALA A 162 -5.49 10.12 -3.43
CA ALA A 162 -5.84 9.86 -2.04
C ALA A 162 -5.01 8.70 -1.46
N GLY A 163 -4.99 8.55 -0.13
CA GLY A 163 -4.29 7.43 0.51
C GLY A 163 -4.69 6.06 -0.08
N CYS A 164 -5.98 5.81 -0.27
CA CYS A 164 -6.50 4.57 -0.86
C CYS A 164 -6.17 4.44 -2.36
N SER A 165 -5.96 5.54 -3.08
CA SER A 165 -5.45 5.51 -4.45
C SER A 165 -4.04 4.93 -4.46
N SER A 166 -3.14 5.55 -3.68
CA SER A 166 -1.72 5.16 -3.64
C SER A 166 -1.46 3.75 -3.12
N VAL A 167 -2.33 3.26 -2.23
CA VAL A 167 -2.13 1.98 -1.53
C VAL A 167 -2.86 0.82 -2.20
N ILE A 168 -4.06 1.06 -2.75
CA ILE A 168 -4.91 -0.01 -3.32
C ILE A 168 -4.98 0.13 -4.85
N ALA A 169 -5.53 1.24 -5.35
CA ALA A 169 -5.84 1.37 -6.78
C ALA A 169 -4.60 1.27 -7.67
N GLU A 170 -3.50 1.94 -7.30
CA GLU A 170 -2.24 1.90 -8.05
C GLU A 170 -1.66 0.48 -8.14
N ALA A 171 -1.74 -0.29 -7.06
CA ALA A 171 -1.23 -1.65 -7.04
C ALA A 171 -2.09 -2.60 -7.90
N VAL A 172 -3.42 -2.48 -7.82
CA VAL A 172 -4.33 -3.25 -8.69
C VAL A 172 -4.11 -2.89 -10.16
N ALA A 173 -3.99 -1.59 -10.48
CA ALA A 173 -3.73 -1.13 -11.84
C ALA A 173 -2.38 -1.62 -12.37
N GLU A 174 -1.33 -1.62 -11.54
CA GLU A 174 -0.01 -2.12 -11.91
C GLU A 174 -0.03 -3.63 -12.14
N ASN A 175 -0.74 -4.41 -11.31
CA ASN A 175 -0.93 -5.85 -11.51
C ASN A 175 -1.56 -6.18 -12.85
N ASN A 176 -2.61 -5.45 -13.25
CA ASN A 176 -3.30 -5.68 -14.52
C ASN A 176 -2.40 -5.44 -15.75
N ARG A 177 -1.39 -4.59 -15.60
CA ARG A 177 -0.41 -4.29 -16.66
C ARG A 177 0.82 -5.18 -16.56
N ASN A 178 0.84 -6.14 -15.62
CA ASN A 178 2.03 -6.92 -15.24
C ASN A 178 3.27 -6.03 -15.05
N GLY A 179 3.05 -4.89 -14.38
CA GLY A 179 4.07 -3.86 -14.20
C GLY A 179 5.09 -4.22 -13.13
N ARG A 180 6.17 -3.43 -13.07
CA ARG A 180 7.32 -3.65 -12.18
C ARG A 180 7.59 -2.47 -11.25
N ARG A 181 6.64 -1.54 -11.09
CA ARG A 181 6.78 -0.38 -10.21
C ARG A 181 6.32 -0.70 -8.79
N THR A 182 6.88 0.05 -7.84
CA THR A 182 6.37 0.17 -6.46
C THR A 182 5.95 1.60 -6.19
N PHE A 183 5.18 1.82 -5.11
CA PHE A 183 4.55 3.11 -4.87
C PHE A 183 4.81 3.64 -3.47
N ILE A 184 5.34 4.87 -3.37
CA ILE A 184 5.39 5.63 -2.11
C ILE A 184 4.15 6.52 -2.03
N GLY A 185 3.38 6.36 -0.95
CA GLY A 185 2.06 6.96 -0.79
C GLY A 185 1.83 7.63 0.56
N LEU A 186 0.56 7.95 0.82
CA LEU A 186 0.09 8.68 2.01
C LEU A 186 0.59 10.14 2.11
N PHE A 187 0.78 10.80 0.98
CA PHE A 187 1.06 12.25 0.91
C PHE A 187 -0.20 13.12 0.92
N ASP A 188 -1.38 12.53 0.68
CA ASP A 188 -2.67 13.22 0.77
C ASP A 188 -2.91 13.77 2.20
N PRO A 189 -3.05 15.10 2.37
CA PRO A 189 -3.30 15.70 3.68
C PRO A 189 -4.53 15.14 4.41
N SER A 190 -5.53 14.63 3.69
CA SER A 190 -6.75 14.07 4.29
C SER A 190 -6.51 12.74 5.02
N VAL A 191 -5.51 11.95 4.61
CA VAL A 191 -5.16 10.68 5.28
C VAL A 191 -4.14 10.85 6.40
N ARG A 192 -3.29 11.90 6.34
CA ARG A 192 -2.21 12.14 7.31
C ARG A 192 -2.66 12.10 8.78
N PRO A 193 -3.83 12.64 9.19
CA PRO A 193 -4.28 12.57 10.58
C PRO A 193 -4.51 11.15 11.13
N HIS A 194 -4.60 10.15 10.26
CA HIS A 194 -4.81 8.75 10.63
C HIS A 194 -3.52 7.93 10.69
N ILE A 195 -2.37 8.56 10.42
CA ILE A 195 -1.06 7.90 10.29
C ILE A 195 -0.03 8.67 11.11
N GLU A 196 0.97 7.97 11.63
CA GLU A 196 2.02 8.59 12.43
C GLU A 196 2.80 9.63 11.62
N LYS A 197 3.24 10.71 12.30
CA LYS A 197 3.85 11.90 11.68
C LYS A 197 5.01 11.60 10.72
N ASN A 198 5.82 10.58 11.04
CA ASN A 198 7.04 10.21 10.31
C ASN A 198 6.88 8.91 9.51
N VAL A 199 5.64 8.46 9.31
CA VAL A 199 5.34 7.21 8.59
C VAL A 199 4.62 7.53 7.29
N LEU A 200 5.09 6.91 6.19
CA LEU A 200 4.42 6.87 4.89
C LEU A 200 4.15 5.41 4.50
N SER A 201 3.50 5.19 3.35
CA SER A 201 3.38 3.84 2.81
C SER A 201 4.42 3.57 1.73
N PHE A 202 4.85 2.32 1.65
CA PHE A 202 5.46 1.75 0.45
C PHE A 202 4.63 0.55 0.03
N THR A 203 4.03 0.59 -1.15
CA THR A 203 3.19 -0.50 -1.65
C THR A 203 3.91 -1.26 -2.76
N ILE A 204 3.97 -2.57 -2.62
CA ILE A 204 4.50 -3.49 -3.63
C ILE A 204 3.34 -4.28 -4.22
N PRO A 205 2.98 -4.04 -5.50
CA PRO A 205 2.00 -4.86 -6.21
C PRO A 205 2.52 -6.29 -6.36
N MET A 206 1.64 -7.29 -6.41
CA MET A 206 2.05 -8.70 -6.48
C MET A 206 2.72 -9.08 -7.81
N SER A 207 2.43 -8.36 -8.89
CA SER A 207 3.20 -8.41 -10.14
C SER A 207 4.70 -8.11 -9.91
N ARG A 208 5.03 -7.17 -9.02
CA ARG A 208 6.41 -6.81 -8.68
C ARG A 208 6.99 -7.64 -7.52
N PHE A 209 6.17 -7.95 -6.50
CA PHE A 209 6.65 -8.64 -5.30
C PHE A 209 7.23 -10.03 -5.58
N LYS A 210 6.70 -10.75 -6.58
CA LYS A 210 7.18 -12.10 -6.96
C LYS A 210 8.68 -12.13 -7.27
N GLU A 211 9.17 -11.15 -8.02
CA GLU A 211 10.59 -11.02 -8.33
C GLU A 211 11.36 -10.54 -7.10
N MET A 212 10.88 -9.47 -6.46
CA MET A 212 11.52 -8.88 -5.28
C MET A 212 11.73 -9.90 -4.16
N TYR A 213 10.75 -10.78 -3.90
CA TYR A 213 10.84 -11.87 -2.93
C TYR A 213 12.12 -12.70 -3.14
N GLY A 214 12.47 -13.02 -4.39
CA GLY A 214 13.66 -13.79 -4.74
C GLY A 214 14.97 -13.00 -4.68
N THR A 215 14.92 -11.66 -4.74
CA THR A 215 16.12 -10.81 -4.75
C THR A 215 16.51 -10.25 -3.38
N MET A 216 15.63 -10.32 -2.37
CA MET A 216 15.86 -9.72 -1.05
C MET A 216 17.20 -10.13 -0.43
N ARG A 217 17.54 -11.43 -0.47
CA ARG A 217 18.81 -11.92 0.10
C ARG A 217 20.06 -11.52 -0.69
N ASN A 218 19.90 -11.10 -1.94
CA ASN A 218 21.01 -10.73 -2.82
C ASN A 218 21.23 -9.22 -2.89
N CYS A 219 20.26 -8.43 -2.42
CA CYS A 219 20.36 -6.97 -2.42
C CYS A 219 21.07 -6.45 -1.17
N CYS A 220 21.27 -5.13 -1.09
CA CYS A 220 22.03 -4.51 0.00
C CYS A 220 21.45 -4.75 1.41
N LEU A 221 20.20 -5.19 1.52
CA LEU A 221 19.50 -5.38 2.78
C LEU A 221 20.11 -6.46 3.68
N ILE A 222 20.96 -7.36 3.17
CA ILE A 222 21.57 -8.43 3.95
C ILE A 222 23.09 -8.41 3.79
N GLY A 223 23.81 -8.29 4.90
CA GLY A 223 25.26 -8.45 4.95
C GLY A 223 26.08 -7.31 4.32
N THR A 224 25.52 -6.11 4.17
CA THR A 224 26.27 -4.94 3.67
C THR A 224 26.47 -3.88 4.75
N ALA A 225 27.69 -3.35 4.84
CA ALA A 225 28.11 -2.48 5.92
C ALA A 225 27.31 -1.17 6.04
N ASP A 226 26.88 -0.58 4.91
CA ASP A 226 26.09 0.65 4.94
C ASP A 226 24.64 0.37 5.35
N TRP A 227 24.07 -0.77 4.93
CA TRP A 227 22.75 -1.15 5.39
C TRP A 227 22.75 -1.56 6.86
N ASP A 228 23.79 -2.24 7.36
CA ASP A 228 23.89 -2.58 8.79
C ASP A 228 23.81 -1.33 9.69
N LYS A 229 24.48 -0.22 9.31
CA LYS A 229 24.37 1.07 10.02
C LYS A 229 22.94 1.63 9.99
N MET A 230 22.23 1.44 8.88
CA MET A 230 20.84 1.87 8.72
C MET A 230 19.89 1.01 9.56
N ARG A 231 20.06 -0.32 9.55
CA ARG A 231 19.33 -1.25 10.41
C ARG A 231 19.53 -0.88 11.87
N ASP A 232 20.76 -0.58 12.30
CA ASP A 232 21.02 -0.13 13.66
C ASP A 232 20.28 1.17 13.98
N ARG A 233 20.18 2.11 13.03
CA ARG A 233 19.44 3.37 13.23
C ARG A 233 17.93 3.13 13.34
N ILE A 234 17.37 2.20 12.58
CA ILE A 234 15.95 1.80 12.66
C ILE A 234 15.63 1.22 14.03
N ASN A 235 16.55 0.44 14.62
CA ASN A 235 16.33 -0.31 15.85
C ASN A 235 16.83 0.40 17.13
N LYS A 236 17.46 1.58 17.00
CA LYS A 236 17.82 2.43 18.15
C LYS A 236 16.56 3.16 18.63
N VAL A 237 16.01 2.70 19.76
CA VAL A 237 14.93 3.37 20.51
C VAL A 237 15.51 4.51 21.34
#